data_AF-Q97X35-F1
#
_entry.id   AF-Q97X35-F1
#
_cell.length_a   1.000
_cell.length_b   1.000
_cell.length_c   1.000
_cell.angle_alpha   90.00
_cell.angle_beta   90.00
_cell.angle_gamma   90.00
#
_symmetry.space_group_name_H-M   'P 1'
#
loop_
_entity.id
_entity.type
_entity.pdbx_description
1 polymer ?
#
loop_
_entity_poly.entity_id
_entity_poly.type
_entity_poly.pdbx_seq_one_letter_code
_entity_poly.pdbx_strand_id
1 'polypeptide(L)' 'MFYAHNVDFRVFADFLYLLRVRNSGNVVLILDNASFHKSSYVLATASRLNINLLFLPPYSLDLNRIEFGRI' A
#
# COMPACT_ATOMS: atom_id res chain seq x y z
N MET A 1 -23.11 -12.27 9.08
CA MET A 1 -23.16 -11.49 7.83
C MET A 1 -21.95 -10.57 7.85
N PHE A 2 -20.85 -10.97 7.22
CA PHE A 2 -19.60 -10.20 7.24
C PHE A 2 -19.75 -9.02 6.30
N TYR A 3 -19.93 -7.81 6.84
CA TYR A 3 -19.77 -6.59 6.06
C TYR A 3 -18.28 -6.49 5.72
N ALA A 4 -17.92 -6.78 4.47
CA ALA A 4 -16.64 -6.38 3.93
C ALA A 4 -16.57 -4.85 4.01
N HIS A 5 -15.86 -4.32 5.01
CA HIS A 5 -15.49 -2.91 5.00
C HIS A 5 -14.63 -2.72 3.76
N ASN A 6 -15.20 -2.08 2.73
CA ASN A 6 -14.47 -1.77 1.51
C ASN A 6 -13.27 -0.90 1.89
N VAL A 7 -12.06 -1.41 1.65
CA VAL A 7 -10.84 -0.60 1.79
C VAL A 7 -10.84 0.38 0.63
N ASP A 8 -10.87 1.68 0.95
CA ASP A 8 -10.78 2.76 -0.01
C ASP A 8 -9.47 3.54 0.17
N PHE A 9 -9.31 4.58 -0.66
CA PHE A 9 -8.10 5.41 -0.65
C PHE A 9 -7.88 6.18 0.67
N ARG A 10 -8.93 6.42 1.47
CA ARG A 10 -8.84 7.14 2.75
C ARG A 10 -8.29 6.22 3.82
N VAL A 11 -8.89 5.03 3.94
CA VAL A 11 -8.41 3.98 4.87
C VAL A 11 -6.96 3.62 4.55
N PHE A 12 -6.61 3.54 3.26
CA PHE A 12 -5.24 3.27 2.85
C PHE A 12 -4.28 4.42 3.21
N ALA A 13 -4.71 5.68 3.09
CA ALA A 13 -3.89 6.82 3.50
C ALA A 13 -3.64 6.83 5.02
N ASP A 14 -4.64 6.51 5.84
CA ASP A 14 -4.48 6.36 7.30
C ASP A 14 -3.47 5.27 7.64
N PHE A 15 -3.49 4.16 6.88
CA PHE A 15 -2.47 3.13 6.98
C PHE A 15 -1.06 3.67 6.67
N LEU A 16 -0.87 4.52 5.65
CA LEU A 16 0.43 5.14 5.35
C LEU A 16 0.96 5.99 6.52
N TYR A 17 0.08 6.71 7.23
CA TYR A 17 0.46 7.45 8.43
C TYR A 17 0.98 6.53 9.53
N LEU A 18 0.26 5.44 9.81
CA LEU A 18 0.69 4.43 10.79
C LEU A 18 2.03 3.79 10.40
N LEU A 19 2.21 3.48 9.12
CA LEU A 19 3.47 2.97 8.56
C LEU A 19 4.62 3.94 8.83
N ARG A 20 4.40 5.23 8.58
CA ARG A 20 5.43 6.26 8.81
C ARG A 20 5.78 6.41 10.28
N VAL A 21 4.80 6.40 11.17
CA VAL A 21 5.02 6.55 12.63
C VAL A 21 5.84 5.37 13.17
N ARG A 22 5.63 4.16 12.64
CA ARG A 22 6.25 2.93 13.19
C ARG A 22 7.61 2.59 12.61
N ASN A 23 8.00 3.20 11.50
CA ASN A 23 9.25 2.89 10.82
C ASN A 23 10.10 4.16 10.73
N SER A 24 11.41 4.05 10.94
CA SER A 24 12.37 5.15 10.76
C SER A 24 13.16 4.94 9.46
N GLY A 25 13.69 6.01 8.88
CA GLY A 25 14.49 5.94 7.66
C GLY A 25 13.69 5.79 6.37
N ASN A 26 14.33 5.24 5.33
CA ASN A 26 13.74 5.05 4.01
C ASN A 26 12.70 3.93 4.03
N VAL A 27 11.45 4.25 3.71
CA VAL A 27 10.35 3.28 3.66
C VAL A 27 9.99 3.06 2.20
N VAL A 28 10.09 1.81 1.76
CA VAL A 28 9.64 1.36 0.44
C VAL A 28 8.48 0.40 0.64
N LEU A 29 7.33 0.71 0.06
CA LEU A 29 6.13 -0.11 0.11
C LEU A 29 5.86 -0.70 -1.28
N ILE A 30 5.81 -2.03 -1.36
CA ILE A 30 5.52 -2.76 -2.59
C ILE A 30 4.03 -3.11 -2.59
N LEU A 31 3.31 -2.72 -3.65
CA LEU A 31 1.87 -2.83 -3.77
C LEU A 31 1.46 -3.56 -5.05
N ASP A 32 0.31 -4.23 -4.99
CA ASP A 32 -0.39 -4.72 -6.17
C ASP A 32 -1.00 -3.56 -6.98
N ASN A 33 -1.69 -3.90 -8.07
CA ASN A 33 -2.29 -2.92 -8.97
C ASN A 33 -3.72 -2.49 -8.60
N ALA A 34 -4.15 -2.63 -7.34
CA ALA A 34 -5.46 -2.16 -6.92
C ALA A 34 -5.63 -0.65 -7.23
N SER A 35 -6.79 -0.29 -7.79
CA SER A 35 -7.02 1.06 -8.34
C SER A 35 -6.90 2.17 -7.30
N PHE A 36 -7.31 1.90 -6.06
CA PHE A 36 -7.25 2.90 -4.98
C PHE A 36 -5.82 3.19 -4.49
N HIS A 37 -4.86 2.26 -4.62
CA HIS A 37 -3.43 2.53 -4.34
C HIS A 37 -2.86 3.61 -5.27
N LYS A 38 -3.43 3.76 -6.47
CA LYS A 38 -3.01 4.72 -7.50
C LYS A 38 -3.83 6.02 -7.47
N SER A 39 -4.70 6.19 -6.48
CA SER A 39 -5.41 7.45 -6.28
C SER A 39 -4.42 8.59 -6.09
N SER A 40 -4.68 9.74 -6.73
CA SER A 40 -3.87 10.95 -6.57
C SER A 40 -3.68 11.35 -5.11
N TYR A 41 -4.71 11.13 -4.27
CA TYR A 41 -4.65 11.36 -2.84
C TYR A 41 -3.64 10.47 -2.12
N VAL A 42 -3.59 9.17 -2.47
CA VAL A 42 -2.66 8.21 -1.88
C VAL A 42 -1.23 8.52 -2.31
N LEU A 43 -1.01 8.80 -3.60
CA LEU A 43 0.30 9.15 -4.14
C LEU A 43 0.85 10.43 -3.48
N ALA A 44 0.00 11.46 -3.33
CA ALA A 44 0.37 12.70 -2.67
C ALA A 44 0.68 12.49 -1.17
N THR A 45 -0.11 11.65 -0.50
CA THR A 45 0.11 11.32 0.92
C THR A 45 1.42 10.58 1.11
N ALA A 46 1.72 9.57 0.30
CA ALA A 46 2.97 8.82 0.35
C ALA A 46 4.19 9.73 0.11
N SER A 47 4.12 10.61 -0.89
CA SER A 47 5.16 11.60 -1.17
C SER A 47 5.41 12.52 0.03
N ARG A 48 4.34 13.06 0.65
CA ARG A 48 4.46 13.91 1.85
C ARG A 48 5.08 13.17 3.04
N LEU A 49 4.84 11.87 3.16
CA LEU A 49 5.38 11.04 4.23
C LEU A 49 6.77 10.45 3.92
N ASN A 50 7.37 10.80 2.78
CA ASN A 50 8.63 10.23 2.30
C ASN A 50 8.58 8.69 2.27
N ILE A 51 7.50 8.14 1.71
CA ILE A 51 7.29 6.71 1.46
C ILE A 51 7.36 6.48 -0.04
N ASN A 52 8.25 5.59 -0.47
CA ASN A 52 8.40 5.20 -1.86
C ASN A 52 7.41 4.07 -2.18
N LEU A 53 6.47 4.33 -3.09
CA LEU A 53 5.53 3.32 -3.56
C LEU A 53 6.09 2.63 -4.81
N LEU A 54 6.23 1.31 -4.75
CA LEU A 54 6.60 0.47 -5.89
C LEU A 54 5.41 -0.41 -6.25
N PHE A 55 4.98 -0.39 -7.51
CA PHE A 55 3.88 -1.23 -7.98
C PHE A 55 4.41 -2.47 -8.69
N LEU A 56 3.84 -3.62 -8.37
CA LEU A 56 4.15 -4.86 -9.10
C LEU A 56 3.71 -4.74 -10.57
N PRO A 57 4.44 -5.38 -11.50
CA PRO A 57 3.99 -5.46 -12.89
C PRO A 57 2.62 -6.18 -13.00
N PRO A 58 1.81 -5.86 -14.02
CA PRO A 58 0.50 -6.49 -14.22
C PRO A 58 0.60 -8.03 -14.25
N TYR A 59 -0.42 -8.71 -13.70
CA TYR A 59 -0.56 -10.17 -13.69
C TYR A 59 0.58 -10.97 -13.06
N SER A 60 1.41 -10.33 -12.21
CA SER A 60 2.51 -10.99 -11.50
C SER A 60 2.09 -11.45 -10.10
N LEU A 61 1.05 -12.28 -10.00
CA LEU A 61 0.66 -12.91 -8.72
C LEU A 61 1.84 -13.69 -8.11
N ASP A 62 2.65 -14.32 -8.96
CA ASP A 62 3.85 -15.07 -8.58
C ASP A 62 4.93 -14.21 -7.88
N LEU A 63 4.87 -12.87 -8.02
CA LEU A 63 5.80 -11.94 -7.38
C LEU A 63 5.27 -11.36 -6.07
N ASN A 64 4.00 -11.59 -5.73
CA ASN A 64 3.42 -11.12 -4.49
C ASN A 64 3.82 -12.06 -3.34
N ARG A 65 4.90 -11.73 -2.62
CA ARG A 65 5.48 -12.59 -1.57
C ARG A 65 4.50 -12.97 -0.46
N ILE A 66 3.41 -12.22 -0.28
CA ILE A 66 2.38 -12.51 0.73
C ILE A 66 1.53 -13.75 0.36
N GLU A 67 1.42 -14.09 -0.93
CA GLU A 67 0.65 -15.26 -1.40
C GLU A 67 1.34 -16.59 -1.03
N PHE A 68 2.67 -16.56 -0.85
CA PHE A 68 3.47 -17.74 -0.50
C PHE A 68 3.82 -17.83 1.00
N GLY A 69 3.29 -16.93 1.82
CA GLY A 69 3.17 -17.11 3.27
C GLY A 69 4.44 -17.49 4.03
N ARG A 70 5.61 -16.92 3.68
CA ARG A 70 6.84 -17.07 4.47
C ARG A 70 7.35 -15.70 4.92
N ILE A 71 6.68 -15.13 5.92
CA ILE A 71 7.15 -13.99 6.71
C ILE A 71 7.05 -14.32 8.20
#